data_AF-A0A285UD95-F1
#
_entry.id   AF-A0A285UD95-F1
#
_cell.length_a   1.000
_cell.length_b   1.000
_cell.length_c   1.000
_cell.angle_alpha   90.00
_cell.angle_beta   90.00
_cell.angle_gamma   90.00
#
_symmetry.space_group_name_H-M   'P 1'
#
loop_
_entity.id
_entity.type
_entity.pdbx_description
1 polymer ?
#
loop_
_entity_poly.entity_id
_entity_poly.type
_entity_poly.pdbx_seq_one_letter_code
_entity_poly.pdbx_strand_id
1 'polypeptide(L)'
;MQFHEMMIFGGIWGWLMFFFLTPHQHSIRAETKDKSTKIGFPQAFKKSLIKVVLHKKAMLAAILLITTIIYFGYYFNSIPTYIKNHGESEFTIVPKVDDSYYLVGVCIYAVFLYICAALGWTEKYLKR
;
A
#
# COMPACT_ATOMS: atom_id res chain seq x y z
N MET A 1 -5.45 -15.94 -10.29
CA MET A 1 -6.59 -15.20 -9.72
C MET A 1 -7.47 -14.69 -10.85
N GLN A 2 -8.78 -14.83 -10.72
CA GLN A 2 -9.72 -14.25 -11.67
C GLN A 2 -9.82 -12.72 -11.45
N PHE A 3 -10.21 -11.97 -12.50
CA PHE A 3 -10.25 -10.49 -12.44
C PHE A 3 -11.09 -9.95 -11.27
N HIS A 4 -12.22 -10.59 -10.98
CA HIS A 4 -13.10 -10.19 -9.87
C HIS A 4 -12.41 -10.35 -8.50
N GLU A 5 -11.64 -11.42 -8.28
CA GLU A 5 -10.86 -11.65 -7.06
C GLU A 5 -9.81 -10.55 -6.89
N MET A 6 -9.15 -10.15 -7.98
CA MET A 6 -8.17 -9.06 -7.95
C MET A 6 -8.81 -7.73 -7.59
N MET A 7 -10.01 -7.44 -8.10
CA MET A 7 -10.73 -6.21 -7.74
C MET A 7 -11.14 -6.20 -6.26
N ILE A 8 -11.66 -7.32 -5.75
CA ILE A 8 -12.07 -7.44 -4.35
C ILE A 8 -10.85 -7.33 -3.44
N PHE A 9 -9.78 -8.07 -3.74
CA PHE A 9 -8.52 -7.99 -3.02
C PHE A 9 -7.97 -6.56 -3.06
N GLY A 10 -7.82 -5.97 -4.24
CA GLY A 10 -7.28 -4.62 -4.41
C GLY A 10 -8.09 -3.57 -3.66
N GLY A 11 -9.43 -3.68 -3.67
CA GLY A 11 -10.31 -2.78 -2.92
C GLY A 11 -10.13 -2.89 -1.40
N ILE A 12 -10.23 -4.10 -0.85
CA ILE A 12 -10.13 -4.34 0.60
C ILE A 12 -8.72 -4.05 1.11
N TRP A 13 -7.71 -4.62 0.44
CA TRP A 13 -6.31 -4.45 0.79
C TRP A 13 -5.89 -2.99 0.63
N GLY A 14 -6.29 -2.35 -0.47
CA GLY A 14 -5.98 -0.94 -0.73
C GLY A 14 -6.63 0.00 0.28
N TRP A 15 -7.89 -0.25 0.65
CA TRP A 15 -8.56 0.51 1.71
C TRP A 15 -7.84 0.38 3.06
N LEU A 16 -7.47 -0.85 3.43
CA LEU A 16 -6.75 -1.11 4.67
C LEU A 16 -5.37 -0.45 4.69
N MET A 17 -4.64 -0.55 3.58
CA MET A 17 -3.34 0.10 3.40
C MET A 17 -3.48 1.62 3.52
N PHE A 18 -4.47 2.22 2.85
CA PHE A 18 -4.74 3.65 2.94
C PHE A 18 -5.13 4.10 4.35
N PHE A 19 -5.93 3.29 5.05
CA PHE A 19 -6.28 3.52 6.46
C PHE A 19 -5.05 3.52 7.36
N PHE A 20 -4.13 2.56 7.19
CA PHE A 20 -2.89 2.50 7.96
C PHE A 20 -1.89 3.61 7.61
N LEU A 21 -1.88 4.08 6.36
CA LEU A 21 -1.05 5.20 5.91
C LEU A 21 -1.58 6.57 6.38
N THR A 22 -2.81 6.66 6.88
CA THR A 22 -3.40 7.92 7.30
C THR A 22 -3.03 8.24 8.76
N PRO A 23 -2.14 9.23 9.03
CA PRO A 23 -1.80 9.62 10.39
C PRO A 23 -3.02 10.20 11.15
N HIS A 24 -3.13 9.92 12.44
CA HIS A 24 -4.18 10.52 13.27
C HIS A 24 -3.99 12.04 13.41
N GLN A 25 -5.10 12.78 13.35
CA GLN A 25 -5.17 14.25 13.33
C GLN A 25 -4.48 14.95 14.51
N HIS A 26 -4.17 14.24 15.59
CA HIS A 26 -3.63 14.81 16.82
C HIS A 26 -2.23 15.44 16.66
N SER A 27 -1.45 15.05 15.64
CA SER A 27 -0.07 15.54 15.46
C SER A 27 0.05 16.85 14.67
N ILE A 28 -0.98 17.30 13.94
CA ILE A 28 -0.89 18.59 13.22
C ILE A 28 -0.87 19.75 14.21
N ARG A 29 -1.61 19.62 15.32
CA ARG A 29 -1.83 20.71 16.28
C ARG A 29 -0.57 21.05 17.08
N ALA A 30 0.36 20.11 17.23
CA ALA A 30 1.61 20.29 17.97
C ALA A 30 2.69 21.02 17.16
N GLU A 31 2.79 20.78 15.85
CA GLU A 31 3.80 21.44 14.99
C GLU A 31 3.40 22.85 14.53
N THR A 32 2.11 23.19 14.53
CA THR A 32 1.62 24.51 14.08
C THR A 32 1.75 25.61 15.11
N LYS A 33 2.24 25.35 16.33
CA LYS A 33 2.40 26.41 17.34
C LYS A 33 3.54 27.39 17.03
N ASP A 34 4.40 27.11 16.05
CA ASP A 34 5.69 27.83 15.98
C ASP A 34 5.98 28.65 14.71
N LYS A 35 5.26 28.56 13.58
CA LYS A 35 5.61 29.39 12.40
C LYS A 35 4.42 29.82 11.53
N SER A 36 4.08 31.11 11.59
CA SER A 36 3.11 31.82 10.73
C SER A 36 3.64 32.15 9.32
N THR A 37 4.50 31.30 8.76
CA THR A 37 5.07 31.52 7.43
C THR A 37 4.25 30.73 6.40
N LYS A 38 3.68 31.39 5.39
CA LYS A 38 3.02 30.72 4.24
C LYS A 38 3.96 29.66 3.67
N ILE A 39 3.64 28.39 3.87
CA ILE A 39 4.47 27.27 3.41
C ILE A 39 4.13 27.02 1.94
N GLY A 40 5.13 27.03 1.06
CA GLY A 40 4.95 26.69 -0.36
C GLY A 40 4.62 25.20 -0.57
N PHE A 41 3.93 24.87 -1.66
CA PHE A 41 3.53 23.48 -1.99
C PHE A 41 4.66 22.45 -1.87
N PRO A 42 5.89 22.67 -2.40
CA PRO A 42 6.95 21.66 -2.31
C PRO A 42 7.37 21.35 -0.88
N GLN A 43 7.37 22.36 0.00
CA GLN A 43 7.70 22.19 1.41
C GLN A 43 6.57 21.47 2.15
N ALA A 44 5.31 21.79 1.84
CA ALA A 44 4.14 21.11 2.39
C ALA A 44 4.09 19.63 1.96
N PHE A 45 4.39 19.33 0.70
CA PHE A 45 4.43 17.97 0.16
C PHE A 45 5.57 17.15 0.77
N LYS A 46 6.76 17.73 0.91
CA LYS A 46 7.88 17.05 1.60
C LYS A 46 7.54 16.73 3.06
N LYS A 47 6.91 17.66 3.77
CA LYS A 47 6.46 17.43 5.16
C LYS A 47 5.40 16.33 5.23
N SER A 48 4.43 16.29 4.31
CA SER A 48 3.42 15.25 4.31
C SER A 48 3.99 13.87 4.00
N LEU A 49 4.92 13.74 3.07
CA LEU A 49 5.60 12.46 2.79
C LEU A 49 6.25 11.88 4.05
N ILE A 50 7.06 12.68 4.74
CA ILE A 50 7.74 12.25 5.97
C ILE A 50 6.73 11.85 7.05
N LYS A 51 5.66 12.63 7.20
CA LYS A 51 4.62 12.37 8.20
C LYS A 51 3.81 11.10 7.94
N VAL A 52 3.54 10.78 6.67
CA VAL A 52 2.86 9.55 6.27
C VAL A 52 3.74 8.33 6.59
N VAL A 53 5.07 8.43 6.58
CA VAL A 53 5.95 7.32 6.96
C VAL A 53 6.23 7.24 8.47
N LEU A 54 6.44 8.38 9.14
CA LEU A 54 6.95 8.41 10.53
C LEU A 54 5.87 8.31 11.62
N HIS A 55 4.75 7.65 11.37
CA HIS A 55 3.70 7.48 12.38
C HIS A 55 3.50 6.01 12.76
N LYS A 56 3.06 5.75 14.00
CA LYS A 56 2.96 4.39 14.56
C LYS A 56 2.13 3.42 13.71
N LYS A 57 1.13 3.90 12.96
CA LYS A 57 0.31 3.06 12.08
C LYS A 57 0.97 2.75 10.74
N ALA A 58 1.93 3.54 10.27
CA ALA A 58 2.70 3.22 9.07
C ALA A 58 3.46 1.89 9.22
N MET A 59 3.82 1.51 10.44
CA MET A 59 4.38 0.18 10.72
C MET A 59 3.40 -0.94 10.36
N LEU A 60 2.10 -0.75 10.61
CA LEU A 60 1.07 -1.72 10.20
C LEU A 60 0.93 -1.80 8.68
N ALA A 61 1.05 -0.67 7.98
CA ALA A 61 1.09 -0.64 6.51
C ALA A 61 2.31 -1.41 5.96
N ALA A 62 3.48 -1.22 6.57
CA ALA A 62 4.69 -1.94 6.19
C ALA A 62 4.57 -3.45 6.46
N ILE A 63 4.05 -3.84 7.62
CA ILE A 63 3.79 -5.24 7.96
C ILE A 63 2.81 -5.84 6.95
N LEU A 64 1.69 -5.16 6.67
CA LEU A 64 0.70 -5.62 5.70
C LEU A 64 1.32 -5.86 4.33
N LEU A 65 2.16 -4.94 3.84
CA LEU A 65 2.84 -5.08 2.55
C LEU A 65 3.83 -6.26 2.55
N ILE A 66 4.66 -6.40 3.58
CA ILE A 66 5.63 -7.49 3.70
C ILE A 66 4.90 -8.84 3.78
N THR A 67 3.87 -8.96 4.62
CA THR A 67 3.06 -10.18 4.73
C THR A 67 2.42 -10.54 3.40
N THR A 68 1.94 -9.55 2.63
CA THR A 68 1.35 -9.76 1.31
C THR A 68 2.38 -10.29 0.30
N ILE A 69 3.58 -9.71 0.28
CA ILE A 69 4.69 -10.15 -0.58
C ILE A 69 5.08 -11.60 -0.25
N ILE A 70 5.25 -11.91 1.05
CA ILE A 70 5.57 -13.26 1.51
C ILE A 70 4.46 -14.24 1.11
N TYR A 71 3.20 -13.88 1.33
CA TYR A 71 2.05 -14.72 1.01
C TYR A 71 1.98 -15.03 -0.49
N PHE A 72 2.14 -14.04 -1.37
CA PHE A 72 2.19 -14.27 -2.81
C PHE A 72 3.38 -15.15 -3.21
N GLY A 73 4.56 -14.91 -2.64
CA GLY A 73 5.73 -15.76 -2.89
C GLY A 73 5.48 -17.22 -2.51
N TYR A 74 4.91 -17.49 -1.33
CA TYR A 74 4.54 -18.84 -0.91
C TYR A 74 3.45 -19.45 -1.79
N TYR A 75 2.41 -18.69 -2.11
CA TYR A 75 1.30 -19.14 -2.96
C TYR A 75 1.81 -19.61 -4.32
N PHE A 76 2.60 -18.80 -5.03
CA PHE A 76 3.10 -19.18 -6.36
C PHE A 76 4.08 -20.34 -6.30
N ASN A 77 4.96 -20.40 -5.28
CA ASN A 77 5.85 -21.54 -5.08
C ASN A 77 5.13 -22.86 -4.77
N SER A 78 3.91 -22.80 -4.21
CA SER A 78 3.12 -24.00 -3.91
C SER A 78 2.42 -24.61 -5.13
N ILE A 79 2.24 -23.86 -6.21
CA ILE A 79 1.48 -24.29 -7.40
C ILE A 79 2.10 -25.54 -8.05
N PRO A 80 3.43 -25.61 -8.31
CA PRO A 80 4.03 -26.80 -8.92
C PRO A 80 3.87 -28.06 -8.05
N THR A 81 4.03 -27.91 -6.74
CA THR A 81 3.84 -29.02 -5.78
C THR A 81 2.39 -29.49 -5.76
N TYR A 82 1.44 -28.55 -5.80
CA TYR A 82 0.02 -28.87 -5.85
C TYR A 82 -0.35 -29.66 -7.10
N ILE A 83 0.08 -29.19 -8.28
CA ILE A 83 -0.13 -29.85 -9.59
C ILE A 83 0.43 -31.27 -9.56
N LYS A 84 1.67 -31.44 -9.09
CA LYS A 84 2.33 -32.74 -9.00
C LYS A 84 1.56 -33.73 -8.12
N ASN A 85 1.01 -33.25 -7.00
CA ASN A 85 0.35 -34.12 -6.02
C ASN A 85 -1.09 -34.50 -6.41
N HIS A 86 -1.77 -33.66 -7.20
CA HIS A 86 -3.17 -33.89 -7.57
C HIS A 86 -3.35 -34.41 -9.00
N GLY A 87 -2.27 -34.50 -9.79
CA GLY A 87 -2.28 -35.08 -11.13
C GLY A 87 -3.04 -34.23 -12.17
N GLU A 88 -3.39 -32.99 -11.82
CA GLU A 88 -4.11 -32.10 -12.71
C GLU A 88 -3.15 -31.35 -13.64
N SER A 89 -2.97 -31.87 -14.86
CA SER A 89 -2.13 -31.27 -15.89
C SER A 89 -2.69 -29.96 -16.47
N GLU A 90 -3.95 -29.63 -16.19
CA GLU A 90 -4.69 -28.50 -16.77
C GLU A 90 -5.36 -27.62 -15.71
N PHE A 91 -4.68 -27.35 -14.60
CA PHE A 91 -5.21 -26.38 -13.64
C PHE A 91 -5.33 -24.99 -14.32
N THR A 92 -6.55 -24.59 -14.71
CA THR A 92 -6.88 -23.28 -15.30
C THR A 92 -6.55 -22.10 -14.38
N ILE A 93 -6.11 -22.39 -13.15
CA ILE A 93 -5.78 -21.43 -12.09
C ILE A 93 -4.27 -21.12 -12.05
N VAL A 94 -3.45 -21.82 -12.86
CA VAL A 94 -2.08 -21.38 -13.10
C VAL A 94 -2.17 -19.99 -13.72
N PRO A 95 -1.65 -18.95 -13.06
CA PRO A 95 -1.67 -17.62 -13.62
C PRO A 95 -0.94 -17.69 -14.97
N LYS A 96 -1.61 -17.28 -16.05
CA LYS A 96 -0.97 -17.13 -17.38
C LYS A 96 0.16 -16.08 -17.39
N VAL A 97 0.35 -15.40 -16.27
CA VAL A 97 1.19 -14.24 -16.09
C VAL A 97 2.22 -14.60 -15.03
N ASP A 98 3.47 -14.28 -15.28
CA ASP A 98 4.59 -14.59 -14.39
C ASP A 98 4.32 -14.08 -12.96
N ASP A 99 4.75 -14.83 -11.96
CA ASP A 99 4.56 -14.53 -10.54
C ASP A 99 5.06 -13.13 -10.15
N SER A 100 6.13 -12.68 -10.81
CA SER A 100 6.74 -11.37 -10.70
C SER A 100 5.79 -10.21 -10.99
N TYR A 101 4.81 -10.36 -11.89
CA TYR A 101 3.87 -9.29 -12.22
C TYR A 101 2.94 -8.93 -11.06
N TYR A 102 2.50 -9.92 -10.28
CA TYR A 102 1.63 -9.66 -9.12
C TYR A 102 2.38 -8.98 -7.98
N LEU A 103 3.61 -9.42 -7.73
CA LEU A 103 4.50 -8.81 -6.74
C LEU A 103 4.85 -7.37 -7.11
N VAL A 104 5.25 -7.13 -8.35
CA VAL A 104 5.54 -5.77 -8.83
C VAL A 104 4.27 -4.91 -8.81
N GLY A 105 3.13 -5.45 -9.23
CA GLY A 105 1.84 -4.77 -9.22
C GLY A 105 1.42 -4.32 -7.83
N VAL A 106 1.55 -5.18 -6.81
CA VAL A 106 1.18 -4.81 -5.43
C VAL A 106 2.10 -3.73 -4.87
N CYS A 107 3.39 -3.77 -5.20
CA CYS A 107 4.35 -2.74 -4.82
C CYS A 107 4.03 -1.38 -5.48
N ILE A 108 3.73 -1.37 -6.79
CA ILE A 108 3.32 -0.16 -7.50
C ILE A 108 2.04 0.41 -6.90
N TYR A 109 1.05 -0.46 -6.61
CA TYR A 109 -0.20 -0.03 -6.01
C TYR A 109 0.01 0.54 -4.59
N ALA A 110 0.89 -0.04 -3.78
CA ALA A 110 1.27 0.49 -2.48
C ALA A 110 1.87 1.90 -2.58
N VAL A 111 2.80 2.11 -3.52
CA VAL A 111 3.44 3.40 -3.78
C VAL A 111 2.41 4.43 -4.23
N PHE A 112 1.48 4.04 -5.11
CA PHE A 112 0.39 4.90 -5.54
C PHE A 112 -0.48 5.36 -4.36
N LEU A 113 -0.93 4.44 -3.52
CA LEU A 113 -1.72 4.77 -2.32
C LEU A 113 -0.95 5.67 -1.34
N TYR A 114 0.36 5.44 -1.19
CA TYR A 114 1.23 6.30 -0.40
C TYR A 114 1.28 7.74 -0.92
N ILE A 115 1.43 7.92 -2.24
CA ILE A 115 1.41 9.25 -2.87
C ILE A 115 0.04 9.92 -2.68
N CYS A 116 -1.07 9.19 -2.89
CA CYS A 116 -2.43 9.70 -2.67
C CYS A 116 -2.63 10.16 -1.21
N ALA A 117 -2.16 9.37 -0.24
CA ALA A 117 -2.22 9.75 1.17
C ALA A 117 -1.40 11.04 1.41
N ALA A 118 -0.17 11.11 0.92
CA ALA A 118 0.69 12.28 1.07
C ALA A 118 0.06 13.55 0.47
N LEU A 119 -0.54 13.47 -0.73
CA LEU A 119 -1.24 14.57 -1.37
C LEU A 119 -2.43 15.07 -0.54
N GLY A 120 -3.26 14.16 -0.05
CA GLY A 120 -4.39 14.50 0.83
C GLY A 120 -3.96 15.22 2.11
N TRP A 121 -2.74 14.97 2.57
CA TRP A 121 -2.13 15.69 3.70
C TRP A 121 -1.49 17.02 3.29
N THR A 122 -0.88 17.11 2.12
CA THR A 122 -0.36 18.36 1.56
C THR A 122 -1.46 19.41 1.46
N GLU A 123 -2.63 19.04 0.95
CA GLU A 123 -3.78 19.95 0.89
C GLU A 123 -4.17 20.50 2.27
N LYS A 124 -4.16 19.65 3.30
CA LYS A 124 -4.47 20.08 4.68
C LYS A 124 -3.43 21.05 5.24
N TYR A 125 -2.18 20.96 4.78
CA TYR A 125 -1.11 21.90 5.13
C TYR A 125 -1.20 23.23 4.37
N LEU A 126 -1.82 23.25 3.19
CA LEU A 126 -1.99 24.45 2.36
C LEU A 126 -3.27 25.22 2.66
N LYS A 127 -4.34 24.53 3.07
CA LYS A 127 -5.64 25.13 3.45
C LYS A 127 -5.66 25.72 4.88
N ARG A 128 -4.58 25.53 5.66
CA ARG A 128 -4.39 26.12 7.00
C ARG A 128 -3.41 27.28 6.92
#